data_AF-A0A5J4XXS3-F1
#
_entry.id   AF-A0A5J4XXS3-F1
#
_cell.length_a   1.000
_cell.length_b   1.000
_cell.length_c   1.000
_cell.angle_alpha   90.00
_cell.angle_beta   90.00
_cell.angle_gamma   90.00
#
_symmetry.space_group_name_H-M   'P 1'
#
loop_
_entity.id
_entity.type
_entity.pdbx_description
1 polymer ?
#
loop_
_entity_poly.entity_id
_entity_poly.type
_entity_poly.pdbx_seq_one_letter_code
_entity_poly.pdbx_strand_id
1 'polypeptide(L)'
;MLLVQSLDGGLNAATGEVCLPGGKRDPEDADDVQCALREAEEELGLEPSSVQVIAQLPPFISKHKLSVTPVIGKIKTMKALTPNPSEVNAVFDMPLAAFLEDVPSHTYKDAEWQGIKYRLHYFEYNQFLVWGLTAAILIQVAQDAFGKSTDFLELTPGSRPYHQLFFNGERLLWRDNQPL
;
A
#
# COMPACT_ATOMS: atom_id res chain seq x y z
N MET A 1 -10.62 5.02 0.82
CA MET A 1 -9.22 5.22 0.35
C MET A 1 -9.24 5.26 -1.16
N LEU A 2 -8.23 5.85 -1.80
CA LEU A 2 -8.12 5.82 -3.27
C LEU A 2 -7.09 4.76 -3.68
N LEU A 3 -7.45 3.94 -4.66
CA LEU A 3 -6.60 2.90 -5.23
C LEU A 3 -6.57 3.04 -6.75
N VAL A 4 -5.47 2.59 -7.33
CA VAL A 4 -5.27 2.54 -8.76
C VAL A 4 -4.94 1.12 -9.19
N GLN A 5 -5.35 0.78 -10.39
CA GLN A 5 -4.83 -0.37 -11.10
C GLN A 5 -3.81 0.12 -12.11
N SER A 6 -2.55 -0.32 -11.99
CA SER A 6 -1.47 0.07 -12.90
C SER A 6 -1.65 -0.57 -14.28
N LEU A 7 -0.93 -0.06 -15.28
CA LEU A 7 -0.80 -0.72 -16.58
C LEU A 7 0.39 -1.68 -16.56
N ASP A 8 0.12 -2.97 -16.67
CA ASP A 8 1.17 -3.99 -16.65
C ASP A 8 1.72 -4.23 -18.07
N GLY A 9 2.57 -3.32 -18.57
CA GLY A 9 3.51 -3.50 -19.69
C GLY A 9 3.02 -4.14 -21.01
N GLY A 10 1.72 -4.34 -21.19
CA GLY A 10 1.12 -5.13 -22.25
C GLY A 10 -0.29 -4.65 -22.54
N LEU A 11 -0.68 -4.70 -23.81
CA LEU A 11 -1.89 -4.10 -24.40
C LEU A 11 -3.24 -4.66 -23.87
N ASN A 12 -3.25 -5.39 -22.76
CA ASN A 12 -4.45 -5.92 -22.13
C ASN A 12 -4.69 -5.22 -20.78
N ALA A 13 -5.67 -4.32 -20.76
CA ALA A 13 -6.19 -3.58 -19.60
C ALA A 13 -6.65 -4.44 -18.40
N ALA A 14 -6.46 -5.77 -18.40
CA ALA A 14 -6.96 -6.67 -17.36
C ALA A 14 -5.86 -7.26 -16.44
N THR A 15 -4.58 -6.91 -16.66
CA THR A 15 -3.45 -7.56 -15.97
C THR A 15 -2.75 -6.67 -14.93
N GLY A 16 -3.16 -5.41 -14.79
CA GLY A 16 -2.61 -4.46 -13.82
C GLY A 16 -2.73 -4.92 -12.37
N GLU A 17 -1.67 -4.70 -11.57
CA GLU A 17 -1.72 -4.85 -10.12
C GLU A 17 -2.46 -3.67 -9.49
N VAL A 18 -3.16 -3.92 -8.38
CA VAL A 18 -3.78 -2.86 -7.59
C VAL A 18 -2.77 -2.31 -6.58
N CYS A 19 -2.53 -1.01 -6.65
CA CYS A 19 -1.63 -0.27 -5.78
C CYS A 19 -2.24 1.03 -5.25
N LEU A 20 -1.54 1.62 -4.29
CA LEU A 20 -1.74 3.02 -3.91
C LEU A 20 -1.08 3.92 -4.96
N PRO A 21 -1.57 5.15 -5.18
CA PRO A 21 -0.87 6.11 -6.02
C PRO A 21 0.53 6.38 -5.47
N GLY A 22 1.50 6.47 -6.36
CA GLY A 22 2.89 6.70 -5.96
C GLY A 22 3.89 6.08 -6.91
N GLY A 23 5.13 6.54 -6.77
CA GLY A 23 6.21 6.09 -7.63
C GLY A 23 7.56 6.27 -6.98
N LYS A 24 8.58 6.47 -7.83
CA LYS A 24 9.95 6.59 -7.36
C LYS A 24 10.23 8.05 -7.02
N ARG A 25 10.92 8.26 -5.91
CA ARG A 25 11.42 9.59 -5.56
C ARG A 25 12.41 10.11 -6.61
N ASP A 26 12.15 11.32 -7.08
CA ASP A 26 12.98 12.06 -7.99
C ASP A 26 14.00 12.94 -7.25
N PRO A 27 15.13 13.28 -7.88
CA PRO A 27 16.14 14.17 -7.28
C PRO A 27 15.59 15.54 -6.85
N GLU A 28 14.53 16.01 -7.51
CA GLU A 28 13.86 17.27 -7.26
C GLU A 28 12.88 17.20 -6.07
N ASP A 29 12.47 16.00 -5.64
CA ASP A 29 11.59 15.82 -4.50
C ASP A 29 12.33 16.13 -3.20
N ALA A 30 11.85 17.12 -2.44
CA ALA A 30 12.49 17.52 -1.18
C ALA A 30 12.42 16.42 -0.11
N ASP A 31 11.35 15.63 -0.10
CA ASP A 31 11.11 14.52 0.83
C ASP A 31 10.14 13.49 0.23
N ASP A 32 9.85 12.43 0.98
CA ASP A 32 8.93 11.35 0.56
C ASP A 32 7.48 11.84 0.43
N VAL A 33 7.11 12.93 1.11
CA VAL A 33 5.78 13.55 1.01
C VAL A 33 5.61 14.26 -0.32
N GLN A 34 6.62 15.05 -0.72
CA GLN A 34 6.65 15.71 -2.03
C GLN A 34 6.54 14.69 -3.17
N CYS A 35 7.31 13.60 -3.09
CA CYS A 35 7.21 12.50 -4.05
C CYS A 35 5.78 11.94 -4.12
N ALA A 36 5.19 11.55 -2.98
CA ALA A 36 3.85 10.98 -2.97
C ALA A 36 2.77 11.94 -3.51
N LEU A 37 2.89 13.24 -3.25
CA LEU A 37 1.96 14.25 -3.76
C LEU A 37 2.14 14.49 -5.26
N ARG A 38 3.38 14.57 -5.75
CA ARG A 38 3.71 14.70 -7.17
C ARG A 38 3.17 13.51 -7.96
N GLU A 39 3.47 12.29 -7.52
CA GLU A 39 3.04 11.07 -8.19
C GLU A 39 1.51 10.95 -8.20
N ALA A 40 0.83 11.31 -7.10
CA ALA A 40 -0.64 11.34 -7.09
C ALA A 40 -1.22 12.42 -8.03
N GLU A 41 -0.52 13.54 -8.22
CA GLU A 41 -0.90 14.55 -9.21
C GLU A 41 -0.70 14.03 -10.64
N GLU A 42 0.45 13.41 -10.92
CA GLU A 42 0.80 12.85 -12.24
C GLU A 42 -0.15 11.71 -12.64
N GLU A 43 -0.41 10.77 -11.73
CA GLU A 43 -1.24 9.59 -12.01
C GLU A 43 -2.74 9.90 -12.04
N LEU A 44 -3.21 10.86 -11.23
CA LEU A 44 -4.65 11.05 -10.97
C LEU A 44 -5.16 12.47 -11.20
N GLY A 45 -4.28 13.43 -11.47
CA GLY A 45 -4.63 14.85 -11.40
C GLY A 45 -5.05 15.30 -9.99
N LEU A 46 -4.59 14.59 -8.94
CA LEU A 46 -4.93 14.93 -7.56
C LEU A 46 -4.05 16.10 -7.09
N GLU A 47 -4.57 17.31 -7.29
CA GLU A 47 -3.96 18.57 -6.85
C GLU A 47 -3.36 18.49 -5.43
N PRO A 48 -2.05 18.72 -5.23
CA PRO A 48 -1.41 18.64 -3.91
C PRO A 48 -2.08 19.54 -2.86
N SER A 49 -2.55 20.71 -3.28
CA SER A 49 -3.27 21.67 -2.42
C SER A 49 -4.60 21.13 -1.86
N SER A 50 -5.21 20.14 -2.53
CA SER A 50 -6.45 19.48 -2.11
C SER A 50 -6.22 18.41 -1.03
N VAL A 51 -4.97 18.00 -0.80
CA VAL A 51 -4.59 16.97 0.16
C VAL A 51 -4.09 17.63 1.45
N GLN A 52 -4.52 17.10 2.58
CA GLN A 52 -3.93 17.36 3.89
C GLN A 52 -3.13 16.13 4.31
N VAL A 53 -1.81 16.26 4.39
CA VAL A 53 -0.96 15.17 4.90
C VAL A 53 -1.18 15.03 6.40
N ILE A 54 -1.49 13.82 6.83
CA ILE A 54 -1.79 13.46 8.22
C ILE A 54 -0.56 12.83 8.87
N ALA A 55 0.07 11.88 8.19
CA ALA A 55 1.15 11.08 8.73
C ALA A 55 2.03 10.49 7.63
N GLN A 56 3.23 10.06 8.03
CA GLN A 56 4.08 9.15 7.26
C GLN A 56 4.27 7.90 8.11
N LEU A 57 4.09 6.72 7.52
CA LEU A 57 4.39 5.47 8.20
C LEU A 57 5.89 5.12 8.03
N PRO A 58 6.45 4.31 8.95
CA PRO A 58 7.76 3.71 8.72
C PRO A 58 7.79 2.94 7.38
N PRO A 59 8.97 2.87 6.72
CA PRO A 59 9.06 2.26 5.40
C PRO A 59 8.81 0.75 5.46
N PHE A 60 8.09 0.28 4.45
CA PHE A 60 7.89 -1.13 4.15
C PHE A 60 8.88 -1.55 3.07
N ILE A 61 9.20 -2.84 3.02
CA ILE A 61 10.09 -3.39 2.00
C ILE A 61 9.29 -4.22 0.99
N SER A 62 9.46 -3.92 -0.30
CA SER A 62 8.89 -4.71 -1.40
C SER A 62 9.74 -5.94 -1.70
N LYS A 63 9.15 -6.95 -2.36
CA LYS A 63 9.88 -8.14 -2.83
C LYS A 63 11.03 -7.82 -3.78
N HIS A 64 10.98 -6.67 -4.44
CA HIS A 64 12.03 -6.14 -5.31
C HIS A 64 13.11 -5.36 -4.55
N LYS A 65 13.15 -5.48 -3.21
CA LYS A 65 14.08 -4.79 -2.32
C LYS A 65 13.97 -3.26 -2.35
N LEU A 66 12.82 -2.74 -2.75
CA LEU A 66 12.54 -1.31 -2.70
C LEU A 66 12.00 -0.94 -1.32
N SER A 67 12.47 0.20 -0.80
CA SER A 67 11.89 0.82 0.38
C SER A 67 10.72 1.70 -0.05
N VAL A 68 9.56 1.47 0.54
CA VAL A 68 8.30 2.18 0.24
C VAL A 68 7.84 2.87 1.50
N THR A 69 7.82 4.20 1.51
CA THR A 69 7.33 5.02 2.63
C THR A 69 5.87 5.42 2.37
N PRO A 70 4.88 4.88 3.12
CA PRO A 70 3.48 5.27 2.93
C PRO A 70 3.22 6.68 3.49
N VAL A 71 2.63 7.55 2.66
CA VAL A 71 2.19 8.89 3.05
C VAL A 71 0.67 8.91 3.14
N ILE A 72 0.14 9.29 4.31
CA ILE A 72 -1.30 9.27 4.57
C ILE A 72 -1.86 10.68 4.38
N GLY A 73 -2.61 10.85 3.29
CA GLY A 73 -3.29 12.11 2.95
C GLY A 73 -4.80 12.02 3.10
N LYS A 74 -5.42 13.05 3.69
CA LYS A 74 -6.86 13.29 3.62
C LYS A 74 -7.17 14.24 2.48
N ILE A 75 -7.97 13.80 1.53
CA ILE A 75 -8.51 14.66 0.48
C ILE A 75 -9.55 15.59 1.12
N LYS A 76 -9.25 16.90 1.17
CA LYS A 76 -10.13 17.93 1.76
C LYS A 76 -11.31 18.25 0.85
N THR A 77 -11.04 18.28 -0.45
CA THR A 77 -12.03 18.61 -1.49
C THR A 77 -11.84 17.64 -2.65
N MET A 78 -12.84 16.80 -2.89
CA MET A 78 -12.81 15.88 -4.02
C MET A 78 -13.22 16.63 -5.29
N LYS A 79 -12.25 16.89 -6.16
CA LYS A 79 -12.50 17.30 -7.55
C LYS A 79 -12.57 16.06 -8.44
N ALA A 80 -13.02 16.23 -9.68
CA ALA A 80 -12.91 15.17 -10.67
C ALA A 80 -11.43 14.81 -10.86
N LEU A 81 -11.11 13.52 -10.70
CA LEU A 81 -9.79 12.99 -11.01
C LEU A 81 -9.63 12.91 -12.53
N THR A 82 -8.39 13.09 -13.00
CA THR A 82 -8.01 12.94 -14.40
C THR A 82 -6.89 11.90 -14.48
N PRO A 83 -7.24 10.59 -14.49
CA PRO A 83 -6.23 9.54 -14.46
C PRO A 83 -5.35 9.58 -15.70
N ASN A 84 -4.03 9.44 -15.53
CA ASN A 84 -3.08 9.37 -16.64
C ASN A 84 -3.22 8.02 -17.34
N PRO A 85 -3.73 7.98 -18.59
CA PRO A 85 -3.97 6.72 -19.30
C PRO A 85 -2.69 6.00 -19.73
N SER A 86 -1.51 6.60 -19.55
CA SER A 86 -0.22 5.95 -19.79
C SER A 86 0.27 5.11 -18.61
N GLU A 87 -0.31 5.30 -17.42
CA GLU A 87 0.13 4.62 -16.18
C GLU A 87 -1.04 3.94 -15.44
N VAL A 88 -2.23 4.55 -15.49
CA VAL A 88 -3.39 4.13 -14.71
C VAL A 88 -4.47 3.56 -15.62
N ASN A 89 -4.82 2.30 -15.38
CA ASN A 89 -5.88 1.60 -16.09
C ASN A 89 -7.26 1.85 -15.47
N ALA A 90 -7.32 1.88 -14.14
CA ALA A 90 -8.55 2.10 -13.40
C ALA A 90 -8.27 2.81 -12.09
N VAL A 91 -9.25 3.58 -11.63
CA VAL A 91 -9.25 4.26 -10.33
C VAL A 91 -10.53 3.90 -9.62
N PHE A 92 -10.43 3.53 -8.36
CA PHE A 92 -11.58 3.19 -7.53
C PHE A 92 -11.29 3.48 -6.07
N ASP A 93 -12.35 3.61 -5.28
CA ASP A 93 -12.25 3.72 -3.83
C ASP A 93 -12.72 2.44 -3.14
N MET A 94 -12.11 2.16 -1.99
CA MET A 94 -12.48 1.07 -1.10
C MET A 94 -12.63 1.59 0.35
N PRO A 95 -13.59 1.10 1.14
CA PRO A 95 -13.70 1.46 2.56
C PRO A 95 -12.48 0.97 3.35
N LEU A 96 -11.86 1.86 4.14
CA LEU A 96 -10.73 1.48 5.02
C LEU A 96 -11.13 0.45 6.08
N ALA A 97 -12.40 0.48 6.47
CA ALA A 97 -13.12 -0.56 7.21
C ALA A 97 -12.72 -1.99 6.81
N ALA A 98 -12.78 -2.25 5.50
CA ALA A 98 -12.74 -3.60 4.95
C ALA A 98 -11.41 -4.33 5.19
N PHE A 99 -10.33 -3.61 5.50
CA PHE A 99 -9.02 -4.21 5.80
C PHE A 99 -8.89 -4.73 7.24
N LEU A 100 -9.95 -4.58 8.05
CA LEU A 100 -10.03 -5.15 9.39
C LEU A 100 -11.02 -6.30 9.51
N GLU A 101 -11.90 -6.49 8.53
CA GLU A 101 -13.06 -7.37 8.64
C GLU A 101 -12.78 -8.78 8.11
N ASP A 102 -13.19 -9.81 8.85
CA ASP A 102 -13.14 -11.22 8.42
C ASP A 102 -14.42 -11.54 7.62
N VAL A 103 -14.36 -11.26 6.31
CA VAL A 103 -15.48 -11.40 5.38
C VAL A 103 -15.14 -12.43 4.28
N PRO A 104 -16.13 -13.02 3.59
CA PRO A 104 -15.87 -14.02 2.54
C PRO A 104 -14.96 -13.56 1.39
N SER A 105 -14.86 -12.24 1.16
CA SER A 105 -13.97 -11.65 0.16
C SER A 105 -12.54 -11.42 0.67
N HIS A 106 -12.25 -11.74 1.93
CA HIS A 106 -10.91 -11.78 2.50
C HIS A 106 -10.39 -13.22 2.55
N THR A 107 -9.20 -13.44 2.00
CA THR A 107 -8.46 -14.71 2.14
C THR A 107 -6.99 -14.43 2.44
N TYR A 108 -6.25 -15.47 2.82
CA TYR A 108 -4.82 -15.36 3.09
C TYR A 108 -4.05 -16.61 2.68
N LYS A 109 -2.74 -16.43 2.50
CA LYS A 109 -1.79 -17.52 2.26
C LYS A 109 -0.52 -17.29 3.06
N ASP A 110 -0.10 -18.30 3.81
CA ASP A 110 1.23 -18.29 4.43
C ASP A 110 2.30 -18.47 3.34
N ALA A 111 3.32 -17.63 3.39
CA ALA A 111 4.41 -17.58 2.43
C ALA A 111 5.76 -17.50 3.14
N GLU A 112 6.83 -17.73 2.39
CA GLU A 112 8.20 -17.63 2.89
C GLU A 112 9.04 -16.76 1.95
N TRP A 113 9.88 -15.90 2.53
CA TRP A 113 10.84 -15.08 1.80
C TRP A 113 12.19 -15.13 2.51
N GLN A 114 13.20 -15.72 1.85
CA GLN A 114 14.53 -15.96 2.44
C GLN A 114 14.48 -16.68 3.81
N GLY A 115 13.60 -17.68 3.98
CA GLY A 115 13.44 -18.39 5.25
C GLY A 115 12.55 -17.67 6.29
N ILE A 116 12.12 -16.44 6.02
CA ILE A 116 11.20 -15.69 6.87
C ILE A 116 9.77 -16.00 6.46
N LYS A 117 8.98 -16.57 7.38
CA LYS A 117 7.55 -16.82 7.19
C LYS A 117 6.75 -15.55 7.43
N TYR A 118 5.78 -15.29 6.56
CA TYR A 118 4.84 -14.17 6.67
C TYR A 118 3.52 -14.53 6.01
N ARG A 119 2.46 -13.77 6.31
CA ARG A 119 1.14 -13.96 5.74
C ARG A 119 0.86 -12.96 4.63
N LEU A 120 0.43 -13.45 3.48
CA LEU A 120 -0.10 -12.65 2.38
C LEU A 120 -1.61 -12.57 2.53
N HIS A 121 -2.15 -11.35 2.54
CA HIS A 121 -3.59 -11.09 2.56
C HIS A 121 -4.08 -10.75 1.16
N TYR A 122 -5.32 -11.15 0.88
CA TYR A 122 -6.02 -10.95 -0.38
C TYR A 122 -7.42 -10.43 -0.06
N PHE A 123 -7.77 -9.27 -0.59
CA PHE A 123 -9.10 -8.67 -0.44
C PHE A 123 -9.69 -8.47 -1.83
N GLU A 124 -10.75 -9.21 -2.13
CA GLU A 124 -11.55 -9.03 -3.33
C GLU A 124 -12.54 -7.88 -3.10
N TYR A 125 -12.59 -6.95 -4.04
CA TYR A 125 -13.51 -5.82 -3.99
C TYR A 125 -13.95 -5.44 -5.41
N ASN A 126 -15.24 -5.61 -5.70
CA ASN A 126 -15.77 -5.59 -7.07
C ASN A 126 -14.98 -6.55 -7.98
N GLN A 127 -14.39 -6.05 -9.07
CA GLN A 127 -13.51 -6.81 -9.97
C GLN A 127 -12.02 -6.75 -9.61
N PHE A 128 -11.66 -6.10 -8.51
CA PHE A 128 -10.27 -5.82 -8.14
C PHE A 128 -9.80 -6.72 -7.00
N LEU A 129 -8.52 -7.10 -7.05
CA LEU A 129 -7.85 -7.87 -6.01
C LEU A 129 -6.77 -7.01 -5.36
N VAL A 130 -6.97 -6.63 -4.10
CA VAL A 130 -5.95 -5.94 -3.29
C VAL A 130 -5.15 -6.98 -2.52
N TRP A 131 -3.84 -7.05 -2.74
CA TRP A 131 -3.01 -8.08 -2.10
C TRP A 131 -1.56 -7.61 -1.89
N GLY A 132 -0.75 -8.47 -1.27
CA GLY A 132 0.68 -8.23 -1.14
C GLY A 132 1.04 -7.00 -0.30
N LEU A 133 1.98 -6.20 -0.77
CA LEU A 133 2.47 -5.02 -0.05
C LEU A 133 1.35 -3.98 0.14
N THR A 134 0.53 -3.76 -0.88
CA THR A 134 -0.62 -2.84 -0.81
C THR A 134 -1.57 -3.23 0.32
N ALA A 135 -1.95 -4.51 0.41
CA ALA A 135 -2.80 -5.00 1.48
C ALA A 135 -2.13 -4.86 2.86
N ALA A 136 -0.84 -5.16 2.97
CA ALA A 136 -0.09 -5.03 4.23
C ALA A 136 -0.05 -3.57 4.75
N ILE A 137 0.16 -2.61 3.85
CA ILE A 137 0.11 -1.17 4.18
C ILE A 137 -1.31 -0.80 4.65
N LEU A 138 -2.34 -1.23 3.92
CA LEU A 138 -3.72 -0.86 4.23
C LEU A 138 -4.25 -1.48 5.53
N ILE A 139 -3.84 -2.70 5.87
CA ILE A 139 -4.11 -3.29 7.19
C ILE A 139 -3.52 -2.40 8.29
N GLN A 140 -2.23 -2.05 8.19
CA GLN A 140 -1.57 -1.19 9.17
C GLN A 140 -2.27 0.17 9.30
N VAL A 141 -2.56 0.82 8.17
CA VAL A 141 -3.25 2.13 8.14
C VAL A 141 -4.65 2.01 8.76
N ALA A 142 -5.39 0.94 8.49
CA ALA A 142 -6.72 0.74 9.08
C ALA A 142 -6.64 0.53 10.60
N GLN A 143 -5.68 -0.27 11.07
CA GLN A 143 -5.47 -0.50 12.50
C GLN A 143 -5.14 0.81 13.23
N ASP A 144 -4.23 1.60 12.68
CA ASP A 144 -3.82 2.89 13.25
C ASP A 144 -4.96 3.93 13.20
N ALA A 145 -5.69 4.01 12.09
CA ALA A 145 -6.76 4.99 11.90
C ALA A 145 -7.97 4.71 12.80
N PHE A 146 -8.30 3.43 13.01
CA PHE A 146 -9.47 3.03 13.81
C PHE A 146 -9.14 2.63 15.25
N GLY A 147 -7.86 2.50 15.59
CA GLY A 147 -7.42 2.03 16.91
C GLY A 147 -7.91 0.62 17.23
N LYS A 148 -7.96 -0.26 16.22
CA LYS A 148 -8.54 -1.61 16.30
C LYS A 148 -7.62 -2.64 15.67
N SER A 149 -7.62 -3.85 16.21
CA SER A 149 -7.00 -5.01 15.55
C SER A 149 -7.93 -5.59 14.48
N THR A 150 -7.40 -6.49 13.65
CA THR A 150 -8.16 -7.22 12.64
C THR A 150 -9.05 -8.29 13.28
N ASP A 151 -10.18 -8.59 12.67
CA ASP A 151 -11.08 -9.70 13.06
C ASP A 151 -10.52 -11.07 12.64
N PHE A 152 -9.53 -11.09 11.74
CA PHE A 152 -8.79 -12.27 11.30
C PHE A 152 -7.38 -12.34 11.90
N LEU A 153 -6.75 -13.51 11.80
CA LEU A 153 -5.34 -13.70 12.17
C LEU A 153 -4.43 -13.06 11.12
N GLU A 154 -3.91 -11.87 11.42
CA GLU A 154 -2.97 -11.13 10.58
C GLU A 154 -1.65 -11.89 10.35
N LEU A 155 -1.15 -12.59 11.37
CA LEU A 155 0.20 -13.13 11.36
C LEU A 155 0.20 -14.65 11.21
N THR A 156 1.19 -15.18 10.49
CA THR A 156 1.58 -16.58 10.63
C THR A 156 2.15 -16.79 12.04
N PRO A 157 1.89 -17.92 12.75
CA PRO A 157 2.46 -18.15 14.07
C PRO A 157 3.98 -17.97 14.12
N GLY A 158 4.47 -17.13 15.03
CA GLY A 158 5.90 -16.81 15.18
C GLY A 158 6.45 -15.79 14.19
N SER A 159 5.61 -15.22 13.31
CA SER A 159 5.97 -14.07 12.48
C SER A 159 5.65 -12.74 13.18
N ARG A 160 5.98 -11.62 12.51
CA ARG A 160 5.75 -10.25 12.99
C ARG A 160 5.01 -9.45 11.90
N PRO A 161 4.44 -8.27 12.22
CA PRO A 161 3.82 -7.40 11.23
C PRO A 161 4.76 -7.09 10.06
N TYR A 162 4.22 -7.07 8.84
CA TYR A 162 5.03 -6.95 7.62
C TYR A 162 5.94 -5.71 7.62
N HIS A 163 5.49 -4.59 8.20
CA HIS A 163 6.27 -3.35 8.31
C HIS A 163 7.57 -3.49 9.12
N GLN A 164 7.73 -4.59 9.87
CA GLN A 164 8.96 -4.89 10.60
C GLN A 164 10.00 -5.63 9.75
N LEU A 165 9.69 -6.02 8.51
CA LEU A 165 10.68 -6.57 7.58
C LEU A 165 11.67 -5.49 7.16
N PHE A 166 12.97 -5.83 7.17
CA PHE A 166 14.01 -4.97 6.62
C PHE A 166 15.17 -5.78 6.04
N PHE A 167 15.96 -5.14 5.17
CA PHE A 167 17.21 -5.71 4.66
C PHE A 167 18.40 -5.20 5.46
N ASN A 168 19.26 -6.13 5.89
CA ASN A 168 20.62 -5.84 6.34
C ASN A 168 21.60 -6.43 5.30
N GLY A 169 22.11 -5.58 4.42
CA GLY A 169 22.79 -6.04 3.19
C GLY A 169 21.81 -6.83 2.33
N GLU A 170 22.15 -8.08 2.02
CA GLU A 170 21.28 -8.96 1.20
C GLU A 170 20.29 -9.80 2.00
N ARG A 171 20.42 -9.78 3.34
CA ARG A 171 19.67 -10.65 4.23
C ARG A 171 18.40 -9.97 4.72
N LEU A 172 17.27 -10.63 4.52
CA LEU A 172 15.98 -10.23 5.07
C LEU A 172 15.90 -10.63 6.55
N LEU A 173 15.50 -9.67 7.39
CA LEU A 173 15.39 -9.83 8.84
C LEU A 173 14.12 -9.15 9.35
N TRP A 174 13.70 -9.55 10.55
CA TRP A 174 12.75 -8.79 11.36
C TRP A 174 13.48 -7.73 12.16
N ARG A 175 12.96 -6.50 12.22
CA ARG A 175 13.45 -5.48 13.15
C ARG A 175 13.31 -6.04 14.57
N ASP A 176 14.44 -6.18 15.27
CA ASP A 176 14.44 -6.47 16.71
C ASP A 176 13.74 -5.33 17.45
N ASN A 177 13.24 -5.58 18.68
CA ASN A 177 12.46 -4.65 19.52
C ASN A 177 13.23 -3.38 19.94
N GLN A 178 13.76 -2.60 19.00
CA GLN A 178 14.15 -1.22 19.25
C GLN A 178 12.85 -0.40 19.21
N PRO A 179 12.46 0.27 20.30
CA PRO A 179 11.33 1.19 20.26
C PRO A 179 11.58 2.29 19.22
N LEU A 180 10.49 2.78 18.62
CA LEU A 180 10.46 4.02 17.84
C LEU A 180 10.95 5.21 18.69
#